data_AF-X1HTT3-F1
#
_entry.id   AF-X1HTT3-F1
#
_cell.length_a   1.000
_cell.length_b   1.000
_cell.length_c   1.000
_cell.angle_alpha   90.00
_cell.angle_beta   90.00
_cell.angle_gamma   90.00
#
_symmetry.space_group_name_H-M   'P 1'
#
loop_
_entity.id
_entity.type
_entity.pdbx_description
1 polymer ?
#
loop_
_entity_poly.entity_id
_entity_poly.type
_entity_poly.pdbx_seq_one_letter_code
_entity_poly.pdbx_strand_id
1 'polypeptide(L)'
;EHVRGVVNVSIEAAKALQSIYKGKVKINKDYLIAGALLHDIGKLVEYKEENGKFTQSNLGKLVRHPISGVGLCYSQGIPEEVMHIIASHSWEGDRSKRTPEAIIVHHADFTNFEQFK
;
A
#
# COMPACT_ATOMS: atom_id res chain seq x y z
N GLU A 1 12.54 5.82 3.76
CA GLU A 1 11.91 6.35 4.98
C GLU A 1 10.40 6.23 4.94
N HIS A 2 9.75 6.67 3.86
CA HIS A 2 8.29 6.56 3.63
C HIS A 2 7.66 5.23 4.07
N VAL A 3 8.07 4.10 3.50
CA VAL A 3 7.51 2.77 3.82
C VAL A 3 7.57 2.45 5.32
N ARG A 4 8.66 2.84 6.01
CA ARG A 4 8.79 2.64 7.47
C ARG A 4 7.76 3.50 8.23
N GLY A 5 7.53 4.73 7.79
CA GLY A 5 6.49 5.61 8.33
C GLY A 5 5.09 5.03 8.16
N VAL A 6 4.76 4.56 6.97
CA VAL A 6 3.46 3.92 6.66
C VAL A 6 3.22 2.70 7.53
N VAL A 7 4.23 1.82 7.70
CA VAL A 7 4.13 0.63 8.55
C VAL A 7 3.88 1.03 10.01
N ASN A 8 4.63 1.98 10.55
CA ASN A 8 4.48 2.40 11.94
C ASN A 8 3.11 3.02 12.22
N VAL A 9 2.65 3.95 11.36
CA VAL A 9 1.33 4.57 11.48
C VAL A 9 0.23 3.51 11.36
N SER A 10 0.37 2.56 10.43
CA SER A 10 -0.58 1.46 10.26
C SER A 10 -0.71 0.60 11.52
N ILE A 11 0.42 0.24 12.15
CA ILE A 11 0.45 -0.56 13.38
C ILE A 11 -0.24 0.18 14.53
N GLU A 12 0.07 1.47 14.73
CA GLU A 12 -0.50 2.25 15.82
C GLU A 12 -1.99 2.53 15.60
N ALA A 13 -2.42 2.80 14.36
CA ALA A 13 -3.83 2.95 14.02
C ALA A 13 -4.61 1.65 14.30
N ALA A 14 -4.07 0.49 13.90
CA ALA A 14 -4.71 -0.80 14.19
C ALA A 14 -4.84 -1.06 15.69
N LYS A 15 -3.81 -0.76 16.50
CA LYS A 15 -3.87 -0.86 17.97
C LYS A 15 -4.96 0.03 18.55
N ALA A 16 -5.05 1.29 18.11
CA ALA A 16 -6.08 2.22 18.57
C ALA A 16 -7.49 1.73 18.22
N LEU A 17 -7.70 1.25 16.98
CA LEU A 17 -8.99 0.71 16.56
C LEU A 17 -9.38 -0.54 17.35
N GLN A 18 -8.44 -1.47 17.56
CA GLN A 18 -8.70 -2.69 18.31
C GLN A 18 -9.02 -2.43 19.78
N SER A 19 -8.37 -1.44 20.41
CA SER A 19 -8.61 -1.10 21.82
C SER A 19 -10.00 -0.49 22.05
N ILE A 20 -10.47 0.32 21.11
CA ILE A 20 -11.77 1.00 21.18
C ILE A 20 -12.91 0.06 20.74
N TYR A 21 -12.75 -0.62 19.60
CA TYR A 21 -13.83 -1.35 18.95
C TYR A 21 -13.86 -2.85 19.26
N LYS A 22 -12.93 -3.37 20.08
CA LYS A 22 -12.92 -4.71 20.71
C LYS A 22 -13.68 -5.80 19.94
N GLY A 23 -13.12 -6.27 18.84
CA GLY A 23 -13.66 -7.38 18.04
C GLY A 23 -14.72 -7.01 17.00
N LYS A 24 -15.24 -5.77 16.99
CA LYS A 24 -16.12 -5.26 15.93
C LYS A 24 -15.37 -4.99 14.63
N VAL A 25 -14.09 -4.59 14.73
CA VAL A 25 -13.19 -4.44 13.60
C VAL A 25 -12.16 -5.57 13.69
N LYS A 26 -12.28 -6.55 12.79
CA LYS A 26 -11.30 -7.63 12.66
C LYS A 26 -10.17 -7.13 11.76
N ILE A 27 -8.95 -7.19 12.28
CA ILE A 27 -7.73 -6.77 11.57
C ILE A 27 -6.77 -7.94 11.64
N ASN A 28 -6.36 -8.46 10.50
CA ASN A 28 -5.24 -9.37 10.38
C ASN A 28 -3.95 -8.54 10.37
N LYS A 29 -3.17 -8.66 11.45
CA LYS A 29 -1.95 -7.87 11.64
C LYS A 29 -0.86 -8.23 10.63
N ASP A 30 -0.76 -9.50 10.23
CA ASP A 30 0.26 -9.94 9.28
C ASP A 30 -0.03 -9.39 7.89
N TYR A 31 -1.30 -9.42 7.47
CA TYR A 31 -1.72 -8.82 6.21
C TYR A 31 -1.58 -7.30 6.21
N LEU A 32 -1.92 -6.63 7.32
CA LEU A 32 -1.72 -5.20 7.47
C LEU A 32 -0.24 -4.81 7.28
N ILE A 33 0.67 -5.50 7.98
CA ILE A 33 2.10 -5.19 7.92
C ILE A 33 2.67 -5.53 6.54
N ALA A 34 2.33 -6.70 5.98
CA ALA A 34 2.77 -7.08 4.64
C ALA A 34 2.26 -6.11 3.57
N GLY A 35 0.98 -5.72 3.64
CA GLY A 35 0.39 -4.73 2.75
C GLY A 35 1.04 -3.35 2.88
N ALA A 36 1.31 -2.88 4.10
CA ALA A 36 2.03 -1.63 4.33
C ALA A 36 3.47 -1.67 3.81
N LEU A 37 4.17 -2.81 3.91
CA LEU A 37 5.52 -2.97 3.36
C LEU A 37 5.54 -2.97 1.83
N LEU A 38 4.49 -3.54 1.21
CA LEU A 38 4.46 -3.80 -0.23
C LEU A 38 3.61 -2.80 -1.04
N HIS A 39 2.86 -1.90 -0.41
CA HIS A 39 1.90 -1.01 -1.11
C HIS A 39 2.51 -0.29 -2.32
N ASP A 40 3.77 0.12 -2.19
CA ASP A 40 4.51 0.89 -3.19
C ASP A 40 5.47 0.06 -4.05
N ILE A 41 5.47 -1.28 -3.96
CA ILE A 41 6.46 -2.15 -4.63
C ILE A 41 6.47 -1.96 -6.15
N GLY A 42 5.33 -1.61 -6.76
CA GLY A 42 5.23 -1.31 -8.18
C GLY A 42 6.04 -0.08 -8.63
N LYS A 43 6.46 0.82 -7.72
CA LYS A 43 7.31 1.97 -8.07
C LYS A 43 8.65 1.54 -8.67
N LEU A 44 9.13 0.32 -8.33
CA LEU A 44 10.35 -0.27 -8.88
C LEU A 44 10.27 -0.51 -10.39
N VAL A 45 9.07 -0.67 -10.94
CA VAL A 45 8.85 -0.88 -12.38
C VAL A 45 8.12 0.29 -13.04
N GLU A 46 7.47 1.16 -12.26
CA GLU A 46 6.90 2.42 -12.73
C GLU A 46 7.99 3.43 -13.14
N TYR A 47 9.11 3.45 -12.43
CA TYR A 47 10.24 4.31 -12.73
C TYR A 47 11.44 3.49 -13.22
N LYS A 48 12.26 4.11 -14.07
CA LYS A 48 13.57 3.59 -14.48
C LYS A 48 14.62 4.66 -14.28
N GLU A 49 15.84 4.23 -14.02
CA GLU A 49 16.98 5.13 -13.98
C GLU A 49 17.61 5.21 -15.38
N GLU A 50 17.77 6.43 -15.90
CA GLU A 50 18.50 6.72 -17.12
C GLU A 50 19.48 7.86 -16.86
N ASN A 51 20.78 7.58 -16.97
CA ASN A 51 21.86 8.55 -16.77
C ASN A 51 21.77 9.30 -15.41
N GLY A 52 21.52 8.57 -14.33
CA GLY A 52 21.43 9.14 -12.97
C GLY A 52 20.14 9.94 -12.71
N LYS A 53 19.15 9.88 -13.62
CA LYS A 53 17.84 10.51 -13.44
C LYS A 53 16.74 9.46 -13.47
N PHE A 54 15.81 9.53 -12.52
CA PHE A 54 14.62 8.71 -12.54
C PHE A 54 13.59 9.30 -13.52
N THR A 55 13.17 8.50 -14.49
CA THR A 55 12.10 8.83 -15.45
C THR A 55 11.02 7.76 -15.40
N GLN A 56 9.79 8.12 -15.75
CA GLN A 56 8.70 7.16 -15.79
C GLN A 56 8.92 6.17 -16.95
N SER A 57 8.85 4.88 -16.65
CA SER A 57 9.01 3.79 -17.62
C SER A 57 7.81 3.74 -18.58
N ASN A 58 7.95 3.01 -19.70
CA ASN A 58 6.80 2.80 -20.60
C ASN A 58 5.67 2.05 -19.89
N LEU A 59 6.02 1.10 -19.01
CA LEU A 59 5.05 0.42 -18.16
C LEU A 59 4.37 1.40 -17.23
N GLY A 60 5.12 2.24 -16.52
CA GLY A 60 4.59 3.23 -15.57
C GLY A 60 3.60 4.22 -16.18
N LYS A 61 3.83 4.62 -17.43
CA LYS A 61 2.90 5.49 -18.20
C LYS A 61 1.55 4.82 -18.48
N LEU A 62 1.53 3.49 -18.60
CA LEU A 62 0.35 2.71 -18.97
C LEU A 62 -0.33 2.04 -17.76
N VAL A 63 0.47 1.63 -16.78
CA VAL A 63 0.10 0.80 -15.64
C VAL A 63 0.82 1.32 -14.41
N ARG A 64 0.07 2.03 -13.56
CA ARG A 64 0.61 2.64 -12.33
C ARG A 64 1.00 1.62 -11.26
N HIS A 65 1.80 2.08 -10.30
CA HIS A 65 2.40 1.25 -9.25
C HIS A 65 1.42 0.36 -8.46
N PRO A 66 0.16 0.74 -8.18
CA PRO A 66 -0.73 -0.15 -7.45
C PRO A 66 -1.06 -1.40 -8.28
N ILE A 67 -1.31 -1.23 -9.58
CA ILE A 67 -1.65 -2.35 -10.49
C ILE A 67 -0.41 -3.19 -10.80
N SER A 68 0.72 -2.56 -11.13
CA SER A 68 1.96 -3.30 -11.39
C SER A 68 2.49 -3.99 -10.13
N GLY A 69 2.30 -3.39 -8.95
CA GLY A 69 2.62 -4.00 -7.65
C GLY A 69 1.82 -5.29 -7.39
N VAL A 70 0.52 -5.30 -7.70
CA VAL A 70 -0.29 -6.53 -7.67
C VAL A 70 0.29 -7.57 -8.61
N GLY A 71 0.66 -7.21 -9.84
CA GLY A 71 1.26 -8.15 -10.80
C GLY A 71 2.55 -8.79 -10.30
N LEU A 72 3.43 -8.00 -9.66
CA LEU A 72 4.65 -8.50 -9.03
C LEU A 72 4.32 -9.50 -7.92
N CYS A 73 3.40 -9.16 -7.02
CA CYS A 73 3.01 -10.00 -5.89
C CYS A 73 2.30 -11.29 -6.31
N TYR A 74 1.45 -11.23 -7.34
CA TYR A 74 0.74 -12.40 -7.87
C TYR A 74 1.70 -13.50 -8.29
N SER A 75 2.79 -13.15 -8.98
CA SER A 75 3.80 -14.10 -9.44
C SER A 75 4.54 -14.82 -8.29
N GLN A 76 4.51 -14.26 -7.08
CA GLN A 76 5.21 -14.75 -5.90
C GLN A 76 4.27 -15.50 -4.94
N GLY A 77 3.00 -15.69 -5.29
CA GLY A 77 2.03 -16.36 -4.42
C GLY A 77 1.68 -15.58 -3.16
N ILE A 78 1.83 -14.26 -3.19
CA ILE A 78 1.42 -13.38 -2.07
C ILE A 78 -0.12 -13.45 -1.93
N PRO A 79 -0.68 -13.52 -0.70
CA PRO A 79 -2.11 -13.63 -0.47
C PRO A 79 -2.93 -12.49 -1.11
N GLU A 80 -4.16 -12.81 -1.52
CA GLU A 80 -5.07 -11.85 -2.19
C GLU A 80 -5.44 -10.67 -1.29
N GLU A 81 -5.46 -10.85 0.03
CA GLU A 81 -5.74 -9.78 0.99
C GLU A 81 -4.63 -8.74 1.00
N VAL A 82 -3.37 -9.18 0.85
CA VAL A 82 -2.21 -8.28 0.72
C VAL A 82 -2.23 -7.60 -0.65
N MET A 83 -2.52 -8.35 -1.71
CA MET A 83 -2.69 -7.78 -3.05
C MET A 83 -3.83 -6.75 -3.10
N HIS A 84 -4.92 -6.96 -2.36
CA HIS A 84 -6.02 -6.00 -2.26
C HIS A 84 -5.59 -4.69 -1.59
N ILE A 85 -4.78 -4.77 -0.53
CA ILE A 85 -4.17 -3.58 0.09
C ILE A 85 -3.34 -2.83 -0.96
N ILE A 86 -2.47 -3.52 -1.70
CA ILE A 86 -1.64 -2.90 -2.75
C ILE A 86 -2.52 -2.29 -3.85
N ALA A 87 -3.53 -3.00 -4.33
CA ALA A 87 -4.41 -2.53 -5.40
C ALA A 87 -5.20 -1.27 -5.02
N SER A 88 -5.57 -1.14 -3.73
CA SER A 88 -6.54 -0.15 -3.28
C SER A 88 -5.96 0.96 -2.40
N HIS A 89 -4.66 0.96 -2.08
CA HIS A 89 -4.07 1.96 -1.18
C HIS A 89 -4.07 3.39 -1.74
N SER A 90 -4.15 3.56 -3.06
CA SER A 90 -4.23 4.88 -3.72
C SER A 90 -5.63 5.11 -4.31
N TRP A 91 -5.91 6.31 -4.83
CA TRP A 91 -6.23 6.37 -6.25
C TRP A 91 -7.27 5.41 -6.87
N GLU A 92 -6.68 4.41 -7.52
CA GLU A 92 -7.30 3.28 -8.22
C GLU A 92 -8.31 2.56 -7.31
N GLY A 93 -8.08 2.59 -6.00
CA GLY A 93 -8.94 2.00 -4.98
C GLY A 93 -10.20 2.79 -4.66
N ASP A 94 -10.38 4.03 -5.11
CA ASP A 94 -11.49 4.90 -4.68
C ASP A 94 -12.87 4.39 -5.09
N ARG A 95 -12.91 3.54 -6.13
CA ARG A 95 -14.14 2.86 -6.56
C ARG A 95 -14.26 1.43 -6.05
N SER A 96 -13.32 0.99 -5.21
CA SER A 96 -13.29 -0.35 -4.64
C SER A 96 -13.67 -0.34 -3.16
N LYS A 97 -14.26 -1.44 -2.68
CA LYS A 97 -14.47 -1.63 -1.24
C LYS A 97 -13.15 -2.04 -0.59
N ARG A 98 -12.59 -1.17 0.24
CA ARG A 98 -11.37 -1.46 1.02
C ARG A 98 -11.68 -2.38 2.21
N THR A 99 -10.78 -3.33 2.48
CA THR A 99 -10.78 -4.07 3.76
C THR A 99 -10.33 -3.13 4.89
N PRO A 100 -10.57 -3.48 6.17
CA PRO A 100 -10.05 -2.67 7.28
C PRO A 100 -8.56 -2.37 7.17
N GLU A 101 -7.75 -3.34 6.77
CA GLU A 101 -6.31 -3.19 6.56
C GLU A 101 -6.00 -2.22 5.44
N ALA A 102 -6.71 -2.31 4.31
CA ALA A 102 -6.52 -1.43 3.17
C ALA A 102 -6.94 0.01 3.48
N ILE A 103 -7.99 0.22 4.28
CA ILE A 103 -8.39 1.55 4.78
C ILE A 103 -7.27 2.16 5.62
N ILE A 104 -6.70 1.38 6.55
CA ILE A 104 -5.61 1.85 7.41
C ILE A 104 -4.39 2.22 6.58
N VAL A 105 -3.97 1.36 5.65
CA VAL A 105 -2.78 1.59 4.82
C VAL A 105 -2.98 2.79 3.90
N HIS A 106 -4.17 2.94 3.29
CA HIS A 106 -4.51 4.11 2.49
C HIS A 106 -4.35 5.41 3.27
N HIS A 107 -4.95 5.51 4.46
CA HIS A 107 -4.83 6.71 5.27
C HIS A 107 -3.42 6.91 5.84
N ALA A 108 -2.71 5.84 6.19
CA ALA A 108 -1.33 5.91 6.66
C ALA A 108 -0.38 6.43 5.56
N ASP A 109 -0.55 5.96 4.33
CA ASP A 109 0.21 6.41 3.15
C ASP A 109 -0.01 7.91 2.90
N PHE A 110 -1.28 8.33 2.79
CA PHE A 110 -1.63 9.74 2.57
C PHE A 110 -1.17 10.63 3.73
N THR A 111 -1.34 10.19 4.98
CA THR A 111 -0.85 10.92 6.16
C THR A 111 0.66 11.15 6.09
N ASN A 112 1.45 10.17 5.63
CA ASN A 112 2.90 10.33 5.50
C ASN A 112 3.29 11.16 4.27
N PHE A 113 2.54 11.05 3.18
CA PHE A 113 2.85 11.72 1.91
C PHE A 113 2.49 13.21 1.91
N GLU A 114 1.31 13.57 2.43
CA GLU A 114 0.78 14.93 2.35
C GLU A 114 1.55 15.95 3.19
N GLN A 115 2.30 15.52 4.21
CA GLN A 115 3.13 16.43 5.02
C GLN A 115 4.28 17.07 4.23
N PHE A 116 4.66 16.49 3.09
CA PHE A 116 5.80 16.92 2.28
C PHE A 116 5.38 17.54 0.94
N LYS A 117 4.08 17.80 0.75
CA LYS A 117 3.55 18.59 -0.37
C LYS A 117 3.54 20.07 -0.02
#